data_AF-A0A924QEU0-F1
#
_entry.id   AF-A0A924QEU0-F1
#
_cell.length_a   1.000
_cell.length_b   1.000
_cell.length_c   1.000
_cell.angle_alpha   90.00
_cell.angle_beta   90.00
_cell.angle_gamma   90.00
#
_symmetry.space_group_name_H-M   'P 1'
#
loop_
_entity.id
_entity.type
_entity.pdbx_description
1 polymer ?
#
loop_
_entity_poly.entity_id
_entity_poly.type
_entity_poly.pdbx_seq_one_letter_code
_entity_poly.pdbx_strand_id
1 'polypeptide(L)' 'MARITVEDCLGQIGNRFELSLAAAVRARQLVAGHQALVDDAKRDKPVVVALREIASGKVNRSVLKKIGL' A
#
# COMPACT_ATOMS: atom_id res chain seq x y z
N MET A 1 -11.32 -12.97 -0.94
CA MET A 1 -10.93 -12.16 -2.11
C MET A 1 -11.20 -10.71 -1.74
N ALA A 2 -10.16 -9.96 -1.40
CA ALA A 2 -10.32 -8.58 -0.93
C ALA A 2 -10.92 -7.72 -2.05
N ARG A 3 -12.02 -7.06 -1.73
CA ARG A 3 -12.79 -6.20 -2.64
C ARG A 3 -12.10 -4.84 -2.70
N ILE A 4 -10.96 -4.75 -3.38
CA ILE A 4 -10.20 -3.51 -3.58
C ILE A 4 -9.90 -3.33 -5.05
N THR A 5 -10.10 -2.12 -5.54
CA THR A 5 -9.92 -1.79 -6.96
C THR A 5 -8.72 -0.87 -7.15
N VAL A 6 -8.23 -0.79 -8.39
CA VAL A 6 -7.09 0.07 -8.72
C VAL A 6 -7.53 1.54 -8.66
N GLU A 7 -8.79 1.80 -8.98
CA GLU A 7 -9.45 3.10 -8.94
C GLU A 7 -9.42 3.70 -7.53
N ASP A 8 -9.68 2.88 -6.51
CA ASP A 8 -9.61 3.31 -5.10
C ASP A 8 -8.20 3.80 -4.72
N CYS A 9 -7.18 3.17 -5.29
CA CYS A 9 -5.78 3.51 -5.02
C CYS A 9 -5.30 4.71 -5.85
N LEU A 10 -5.80 4.84 -7.09
CA LEU A 10 -5.45 5.94 -8.00
C LEU A 10 -5.96 7.30 -7.51
N GLY A 11 -7.04 7.32 -6.72
CA GLY A 11 -7.48 8.53 -6.02
C GLY A 11 -6.44 9.11 -5.06
N GLN A 12 -5.49 8.29 -4.60
CA GLN A 12 -4.44 8.69 -3.65
C GLN A 12 -3.07 8.86 -4.33
N ILE A 13 -2.75 7.97 -5.28
CA ILE A 13 -1.52 8.04 -6.08
C ILE A 13 -1.92 8.04 -7.55
N GLY A 14 -1.95 9.21 -8.16
CA GLY A 14 -2.42 9.36 -9.56
C GLY A 14 -1.54 8.65 -10.60
N ASN A 15 -0.30 8.29 -10.26
CA ASN A 15 0.60 7.57 -11.15
C ASN A 15 0.58 6.05 -10.85
N ARG A 16 0.21 5.25 -11.85
CA ARG A 16 0.13 3.78 -11.76
C ARG A 16 1.49 3.12 -11.45
N PHE A 17 2.58 3.67 -11.97
CA PHE A 17 3.92 3.15 -11.70
C PHE A 17 4.37 3.43 -10.26
N GLU A 18 4.14 4.66 -9.79
CA GLU A 18 4.39 5.02 -8.39
C GLU A 18 3.50 4.22 -7.44
N LEU A 19 2.24 3.97 -7.81
CA LEU A 19 1.33 3.13 -7.03
C LEU A 19 1.89 1.71 -6.86
N SER A 20 2.29 1.08 -7.97
CA SER A 20 2.93 -0.25 -7.97
C SER A 20 4.16 -0.27 -7.05
N LEU A 21 5.03 0.73 -7.20
CA LEU A 21 6.25 0.82 -6.42
C LEU A 21 5.95 1.05 -4.93
N ALA A 22 5.04 1.96 -4.60
CA ALA A 22 4.66 2.27 -3.22
C ALA A 22 4.03 1.07 -2.53
N ALA A 23 3.15 0.34 -3.22
CA ALA A 23 2.56 -0.89 -2.73
C ALA A 23 3.62 -1.97 -2.49
N ALA A 24 4.57 -2.15 -3.41
CA ALA A 24 5.66 -3.13 -3.25
C ALA A 24 6.58 -2.79 -2.07
N VAL A 25 6.95 -1.51 -1.92
CA VAL A 25 7.76 -1.01 -0.81
C VAL A 25 7.05 -1.24 0.52
N ARG A 26 5.77 -0.85 0.59
CA ARG A 26 4.99 -1.00 1.81
C ARG A 26 4.75 -2.47 2.16
N ALA A 27 4.48 -3.32 1.16
CA ALA A 27 4.36 -4.77 1.37
C ALA A 27 5.64 -5.37 1.97
N ARG A 28 6.83 -4.93 1.53
CA ARG A 28 8.10 -5.36 2.14
C ARG A 28 8.23 -4.92 3.60
N GLN A 29 7.78 -3.71 3.95
CA GLN A 29 7.74 -3.27 5.35
C GLN A 29 6.82 -4.16 6.20
N LEU A 30 5.65 -4.51 5.69
CA LEU A 30 4.72 -5.41 6.38
C LEU A 30 5.34 -6.80 6.59
N VAL A 31 6.06 -7.33 5.59
CA VAL A 31 6.81 -8.59 5.72
C VAL A 31 7.95 -8.49 6.74
N ALA A 32 8.61 -7.34 6.83
CA ALA A 32 9.66 -7.08 7.82
C ALA A 32 9.11 -6.87 9.26
N GLY A 33 7.80 -7.02 9.48
CA GLY A 33 7.17 -6.94 10.81
C GLY A 33 6.70 -5.54 11.20
N HIS A 34 6.67 -4.58 10.26
CA HIS A 34 6.06 -3.29 10.54
C HIS A 34 4.55 -3.43 10.79
N GLN A 35 4.03 -2.64 11.72
CA GLN A 35 2.62 -2.64 12.05
C GLN A 35 1.77 -2.21 10.85
N ALA A 36 0.73 -2.99 10.58
CA ALA A 36 -0.30 -2.62 9.61
C ALA A 36 -1.21 -1.54 10.19
N LEU A 37 -1.63 -0.61 9.34
CA LEU A 37 -2.49 0.53 9.69
C LEU A 37 -3.97 0.24 9.42
N VAL A 38 -4.31 -1.01 9.09
CA VAL A 38 -5.66 -1.49 8.80
C VAL A 38 -5.93 -2.77 9.59
N ASP A 39 -7.16 -2.91 10.10
CA ASP A 39 -7.53 -3.97 11.04
C ASP A 39 -7.57 -5.37 10.40
N ASP A 40 -7.85 -5.44 9.09
CA ASP A 40 -7.98 -6.69 8.33
C ASP A 40 -6.65 -7.31 7.88
N ALA A 41 -5.51 -6.80 8.36
CA ALA A 41 -4.19 -7.20 7.88
C ALA A 41 -3.84 -8.68 8.09
N LYS A 42 -4.47 -9.36 9.05
CA LYS A 42 -4.17 -10.77 9.37
C LYS A 42 -4.72 -11.77 8.35
N ARG A 43 -5.70 -11.39 7.53
CA ARG A 43 -6.35 -12.31 6.58
C ARG A 43 -5.83 -12.18 5.15
N ASP A 44 -5.26 -11.03 4.83
CA ASP A 44 -4.89 -10.66 3.47
C ASP A 44 -3.36 -10.75 3.28
N LYS A 45 -2.92 -11.03 2.04
CA LYS A 45 -1.48 -11.00 1.70
C LYS A 45 -0.92 -9.59 1.92
N PRO A 46 0.37 -9.42 2.28
CA PRO A 46 0.96 -8.10 2.56
C PRO A 46 0.76 -7.06 1.45
N VAL A 47 0.75 -7.50 0.18
CA VAL A 47 0.49 -6.62 -0.97
C VAL A 47 -0.94 -6.07 -0.97
N VAL A 48 -1.92 -6.91 -0.61
CA VAL A 48 -3.33 -6.51 -0.52
C VAL A 48 -3.55 -5.56 0.66
N VAL A 49 -2.87 -5.82 1.78
CA VAL A 49 -2.88 -4.92 2.94
C VAL A 49 -2.28 -3.57 2.59
N ALA A 50 -1.15 -3.54 1.88
CA ALA A 50 -0.53 -2.30 1.42
C ALA A 50 -1.45 -1.50 0.47
N LEU A 51 -2.11 -2.16 -0.49
CA LEU A 51 -3.09 -1.50 -1.36
C LEU A 51 -4.29 -0.95 -0.57
N ARG A 52 -4.72 -1.63 0.49
CA ARG A 52 -5.80 -1.17 1.37
C ARG A 52 -5.41 0.04 2.20
N GLU A 53 -4.19 0.06 2.72
CA GLU A 53 -3.64 1.23 3.39
C GLU A 53 -3.53 2.43 2.43
N ILE A 54 -3.16 2.18 1.17
CA ILE A 54 -3.11 3.21 0.13
C ILE A 54 -4.51 3.72 -0.18
N ALA A 55 -5.47 2.85 -0.49
CA ALA A 55 -6.87 3.24 -0.75
C ALA A 55 -7.51 4.01 0.43
N SER A 56 -7.11 3.67 1.67
CA SER A 56 -7.58 4.34 2.89
C SER A 56 -6.84 5.66 3.20
N GLY A 57 -5.90 6.09 2.35
CA GLY A 57 -5.10 7.30 2.52
C GLY A 57 -4.11 7.24 3.70
N LYS A 58 -3.89 6.07 4.30
CA LYS A 58 -2.93 5.86 5.40
C LYS A 58 -1.50 5.79 4.90
N VAL A 59 -1.32 5.34 3.67
CA VAL A 59 -0.04 5.24 2.97
C VAL A 59 -0.15 5.97 1.63
N ASN A 60 0.84 6.79 1.34
CA ASN A 60 0.88 7.63 0.14
C ASN A 60 2.30 7.64 -0.43
N ARG A 61 2.53 8.35 -1.55
CA ARG A 61 3.84 8.38 -2.25
C ARG A 61 5.05 8.75 -1.37
N SER A 62 4.81 9.28 -0.17
CA SER A 62 5.82 9.51 0.88
C SER A 62 6.70 8.30 1.18
N VAL A 63 6.21 7.06 1.00
CA VAL A 63 7.03 5.85 1.19
C VAL A 63 8.17 5.75 0.18
N LEU A 64 8.01 6.36 -1.00
CA LEU A 64 9.00 6.33 -2.08
C LEU A 64 10.20 7.25 -1.78
N LYS A 65 9.96 8.38 -1.09
CA LYS A 65 11.02 9.32 -0.68
C LYS A 65 12.12 8.69 0.15
N LYS A 66 11.79 7.64 0.92
CA LYS A 66 12.78 6.90 1.73
C LYS A 66 13.77 6.09 0.89
N ILE A 67 13.55 5.95 -0.42
CA ILE A 67 14.39 5.17 -1.34
C ILE A 67 15.18 6.11 -2.28
N GLY A 68 15.10 7.43 -2.09
CA GLY A 68 15.82 8.41 -2.91
C GLY A 68 15.11 8.78 -4.22
N LEU A 69 13.79 8.56 -4.30
CA LEU A 69 12.91 8.95 -5.41
C LEU A 69 11.89 10.01 -4.97
#